data_AF-A0A6N3CM50-F1
#
_entry.id   AF-A0A6N3CM50-F1
#
_cell.length_a   1.000
_cell.length_b   1.000
_cell.length_c   1.000
_cell.angle_alpha   90.00
_cell.angle_beta   90.00
_cell.angle_gamma   90.00
#
_symmetry.space_group_name_H-M   'P 1'
#
loop_
_entity.id
_entity.type
_entity.pdbx_description
1 polymer ?
#
loop_
_entity_poly.entity_id
_entity_poly.type
_entity_poly.pdbx_seq_one_letter_code
_entity_poly.pdbx_strand_id
1 'polypeptide(L)'
;MSSLGGVIGTGLFLSSGYTIAQAGPLGAVLSYLVGAVVVYLVMLSLGELAIAMPVTGSFHTYTTKFISPGTGFTVAWLYWICWTVALGTEFLGSAMLMGCWFPDVPTWLFATFFALVIFAINALSVRSFAETESFFASIKVIAIIIFIVLGLDAMLGLVSFEGQHKAILFTNLTANGAFPKGFATLISVMLAVNYAFSGAELIGIATGETDNPKEAVPKAIKTTIVRFVIFFVLTILILALLLPMKEAGVSTAPFVDVFDKMRIPFAADVINFVILTAILSAGNSGLYASSRMLWSLANEGMLSKKLLKSMNTAC
;
A
#
# COMPACT_ATOMS: atom_id res chain seq x y z
N MET A 1 17.60 -2.83 5.59
CA MET A 1 16.37 -2.00 5.63
C MET A 1 15.20 -2.84 5.15
N SER A 2 14.19 -3.06 6.00
CA SER A 2 12.93 -3.70 5.60
C SER A 2 11.99 -2.64 5.01
N SER A 3 12.36 -2.02 3.88
CA SER A 3 11.63 -0.87 3.28
C SER A 3 10.28 -1.23 2.61
N LEU A 4 9.66 -2.34 3.04
CA LEU A 4 8.45 -2.90 2.45
C LEU A 4 7.19 -2.71 3.31
N GLY A 5 7.33 -2.27 4.56
CA GLY A 5 6.18 -1.93 5.41
C GLY A 5 5.27 -0.89 4.76
N GLY A 6 5.87 0.09 4.08
CA GLY A 6 5.18 1.21 3.46
C GLY A 6 4.25 0.86 2.30
N VAL A 7 4.42 -0.30 1.65
CA VAL A 7 3.56 -0.72 0.52
C VAL A 7 2.18 -1.18 1.01
N ILE A 8 2.10 -1.64 2.26
CA ILE A 8 0.86 -2.15 2.84
C ILE A 8 0.16 -1.01 3.58
N GLY A 9 -0.85 -0.42 2.95
CA GLY A 9 -1.63 0.71 3.47
C GLY A 9 -3.10 0.69 3.04
N THR A 10 -3.70 1.88 2.87
CA THR A 10 -5.12 2.02 2.49
C THR A 10 -5.49 1.27 1.21
N GLY A 11 -4.59 1.16 0.24
CA GLY A 11 -4.86 0.49 -1.02
C GLY A 11 -5.23 -0.98 -0.87
N LEU A 12 -4.59 -1.72 0.04
CA LEU A 12 -5.00 -3.10 0.33
C LEU A 12 -6.23 -3.13 1.26
N PHE A 13 -6.19 -2.39 2.37
CA PHE A 13 -7.18 -2.56 3.43
C PHE A 13 -8.54 -1.91 3.16
N LEU A 14 -8.57 -0.77 2.46
CA LEU A 14 -9.80 -0.02 2.19
C LEU A 14 -10.25 -0.14 0.72
N SER A 15 -9.32 -0.23 -0.24
CA SER A 15 -9.67 -0.27 -1.68
C SER A 15 -9.93 -1.68 -2.23
N SER A 16 -9.61 -2.74 -1.48
CA SER A 16 -9.90 -4.12 -1.86
C SER A 16 -11.40 -4.37 -2.05
N GLY A 17 -12.22 -3.82 -1.16
CA GLY A 17 -13.68 -3.92 -1.22
C GLY A 17 -14.27 -3.31 -2.50
N TYR A 18 -13.80 -2.11 -2.85
CA TYR A 18 -14.13 -1.46 -4.13
C TYR A 18 -13.72 -2.33 -5.32
N THR A 19 -12.52 -2.91 -5.31
CA THR A 19 -12.03 -3.75 -6.41
C THR A 19 -12.92 -4.97 -6.61
N ILE A 20 -13.28 -5.67 -5.52
CA ILE A 20 -14.18 -6.83 -5.55
C ILE A 20 -15.57 -6.42 -6.02
N ALA A 21 -16.13 -5.31 -5.51
CA ALA A 21 -17.44 -4.83 -5.91
C ALA A 21 -17.51 -4.40 -7.38
N GLN A 22 -16.40 -3.94 -7.98
CA GLN A 22 -16.38 -3.41 -9.34
C GLN A 22 -15.93 -4.42 -10.41
N ALA A 23 -14.94 -5.26 -10.12
CA ALA A 23 -14.48 -6.29 -11.06
C ALA A 23 -15.19 -7.64 -10.84
N GLY A 24 -15.84 -7.82 -9.69
CA GLY A 24 -16.28 -9.12 -9.21
C GLY A 24 -15.15 -9.86 -8.47
N PRO A 25 -15.46 -10.92 -7.71
CA PRO A 25 -14.49 -11.63 -6.88
C PRO A 25 -13.32 -12.21 -7.68
N LEU A 26 -13.62 -12.99 -8.73
CA LEU A 26 -12.58 -13.54 -9.62
C LEU A 26 -11.83 -12.43 -10.38
N GLY A 27 -12.56 -11.42 -10.86
CA GLY A 27 -11.97 -10.27 -11.53
C GLY A 27 -10.95 -9.54 -10.65
N ALA A 28 -11.27 -9.30 -9.38
CA ALA A 28 -10.35 -8.67 -8.44
C ALA A 28 -9.07 -9.49 -8.24
N VAL A 29 -9.19 -10.80 -8.01
CA VAL A 29 -8.02 -11.70 -7.86
C VAL A 29 -7.12 -11.64 -9.10
N LEU A 30 -7.71 -11.72 -10.30
CA LEU A 30 -6.97 -11.64 -11.56
C LEU A 30 -6.33 -10.26 -11.77
N SER A 31 -7.01 -9.17 -11.44
CA SER A 31 -6.44 -7.82 -11.52
C SER A 31 -5.25 -7.67 -10.58
N TYR A 32 -5.32 -8.16 -9.34
CA TYR A 32 -4.19 -8.16 -8.41
C TYR A 32 -3.03 -9.04 -8.89
N LEU A 33 -3.31 -10.19 -9.50
CA LEU A 33 -2.28 -11.04 -10.10
C LEU A 33 -1.56 -10.34 -11.26
N VAL A 34 -2.32 -9.75 -12.19
CA VAL A 34 -1.78 -8.98 -13.32
C VAL A 34 -1.01 -7.76 -12.82
N GLY A 35 -1.55 -7.03 -11.85
CA GLY A 35 -0.88 -5.89 -11.21
C GLY A 35 0.45 -6.30 -10.57
N ALA A 36 0.50 -7.43 -9.86
CA ALA A 36 1.74 -7.94 -9.29
C ALA A 36 2.79 -8.27 -10.36
N VAL A 37 2.38 -8.81 -11.51
CA VAL A 37 3.27 -9.05 -12.66
C VAL A 37 3.78 -7.74 -13.25
N VAL A 38 2.90 -6.75 -13.47
CA VAL A 38 3.29 -5.44 -14.01
C VAL A 38 4.30 -4.75 -13.07
N VAL A 39 4.01 -4.71 -11.78
CA VAL A 39 4.89 -4.12 -10.78
C VAL A 39 6.21 -4.88 -10.70
N TYR A 40 6.20 -6.21 -10.83
CA TYR A 40 7.43 -6.99 -10.90
C TYR A 40 8.32 -6.58 -12.09
N LEU A 41 7.75 -6.42 -13.28
CA LEU A 41 8.49 -5.98 -14.46
C LEU A 41 9.07 -4.57 -14.29
N VAL A 42 8.31 -3.66 -13.68
CA VAL A 42 8.79 -2.32 -13.32
C VAL A 42 9.96 -2.42 -12.34
N MET A 43 9.83 -3.24 -11.30
CA MET A 43 10.86 -3.42 -10.27
C MET A 43 12.14 -4.06 -10.81
N LEU A 44 12.04 -5.02 -11.74
CA LEU A 44 13.19 -5.58 -12.43
C LEU A 44 13.94 -4.51 -13.22
N SER A 45 13.21 -3.77 -14.07
CA SER A 45 13.78 -2.72 -14.91
C SER A 45 14.42 -1.61 -14.06
N LEU A 46 13.73 -1.20 -12.99
CA LEU A 46 14.24 -0.21 -12.04
C LEU A 46 15.46 -0.73 -11.28
N GLY A 47 15.44 -1.99 -10.87
CA GLY A 47 16.53 -2.63 -10.13
C GLY A 47 17.83 -2.69 -10.92
N GLU A 48 17.77 -3.06 -12.20
CA GLU A 48 18.94 -3.08 -13.08
C GLU A 48 19.55 -1.68 -13.23
N LEU A 49 18.72 -0.67 -13.46
CA LEU A 49 19.16 0.73 -13.54
C LEU A 49 19.72 1.24 -12.20
N ALA A 50 19.08 0.88 -11.08
CA ALA A 50 19.49 1.26 -9.74
C ALA A 50 20.85 0.67 -9.34
N ILE A 51 21.15 -0.55 -9.79
CA ILE A 51 22.46 -1.18 -9.58
C ILE A 51 23.52 -0.55 -10.49
N ALA A 52 23.17 -0.25 -11.75
CA ALA A 52 24.10 0.35 -12.70
C ALA A 52 24.43 1.82 -12.37
N MET A 53 23.48 2.54 -11.79
CA MET A 53 23.58 3.95 -11.44
C MET A 53 22.87 4.24 -10.11
N PRO A 54 23.52 3.95 -8.97
CA PRO A 54 22.94 4.13 -7.64
C PRO A 54 22.91 5.62 -7.28
N VAL A 55 21.79 6.27 -7.56
CA VAL A 55 21.54 7.69 -7.25
C VAL A 55 20.18 7.82 -6.58
N THR A 56 20.08 8.69 -5.56
CA THR A 56 18.84 8.87 -4.76
C THR A 56 17.65 9.29 -5.63
N GLY A 57 17.89 10.04 -6.71
CA GLY A 57 16.84 10.46 -7.63
C GLY A 57 16.19 9.32 -8.42
N SER A 58 16.86 8.17 -8.53
CA SER A 58 16.30 6.95 -9.12
C SER A 58 15.69 7.23 -10.51
N PHE A 59 14.44 6.85 -10.73
CA PHE A 59 13.76 6.86 -12.01
C PHE A 59 13.63 8.26 -12.67
N HIS A 60 13.56 9.37 -11.94
CA HIS A 60 13.58 10.67 -12.62
C HIS A 60 14.98 10.99 -13.17
N THR A 61 16.05 10.71 -12.42
CA THR A 61 17.41 10.87 -12.93
C THR A 61 17.68 9.94 -14.13
N TYR A 62 17.15 8.71 -14.12
CA TYR A 62 17.25 7.80 -15.27
C TYR A 62 16.52 8.35 -16.50
N THR A 63 15.31 8.86 -16.32
CA THR A 63 14.52 9.43 -17.43
C THR A 63 15.09 10.77 -17.94
N THR A 64 15.65 11.60 -17.06
CA THR A 64 16.45 12.80 -17.42
C THR A 64 17.60 12.42 -18.34
N LYS A 65 18.36 11.38 -17.97
CA LYS A 65 19.60 11.00 -18.66
C LYS A 65 19.37 10.20 -19.95
N PHE A 66 18.39 9.30 -19.97
CA PHE A 66 18.19 8.36 -21.08
C PHE A 66 17.03 8.72 -22.01
N ILE A 67 16.14 9.64 -21.63
CA ILE A 67 15.01 10.08 -22.47
C ILE A 67 15.15 11.56 -22.80
N SER A 68 14.92 12.44 -21.82
CA SER A 68 15.15 13.88 -21.96
C SER A 68 15.03 14.58 -20.60
N PRO A 69 15.66 15.75 -20.40
CA PRO A 69 15.47 16.56 -19.20
C PRO A 69 14.01 16.93 -18.94
N GLY A 70 13.21 17.17 -19.99
CA GLY A 70 11.78 17.46 -19.86
C GLY A 70 11.00 16.27 -19.30
N THR A 71 11.29 15.05 -19.77
CA THR A 71 10.67 13.83 -19.25
C THR A 71 11.01 13.60 -17.79
N GLY A 72 12.29 13.76 -17.41
CA GLY A 72 12.71 13.61 -16.02
C GLY A 72 12.02 14.60 -15.09
N PHE A 73 11.92 15.87 -15.49
CA PHE A 73 11.15 16.88 -14.76
C PHE A 73 9.68 16.47 -14.58
N THR A 74 9.00 16.06 -15.66
CA THR A 74 7.60 15.62 -15.60
C THR A 74 7.42 14.43 -14.67
N VAL A 75 8.29 13.41 -14.75
CA VAL A 75 8.21 12.21 -13.91
C VAL A 75 8.37 12.56 -12.43
N ALA A 76 9.34 13.41 -12.09
CA ALA A 76 9.54 13.82 -10.69
C ALA A 76 8.34 14.58 -10.13
N TRP A 77 7.74 15.50 -10.91
CA TRP A 77 6.54 16.23 -10.48
C TRP A 77 5.31 15.34 -10.35
N LEU A 78 5.06 14.46 -11.33
CA LEU A 78 3.94 13.52 -11.25
C LEU A 78 4.09 12.58 -10.05
N TYR A 79 5.31 12.11 -9.77
CA TYR A 79 5.58 11.28 -8.61
C TYR A 79 5.35 12.03 -7.29
N TRP A 80 5.84 13.27 -7.19
CA TRP A 80 5.62 14.10 -6.00
C TRP A 80 4.13 14.40 -5.77
N ILE A 81 3.38 14.77 -6.81
CA ILE A 81 1.93 14.98 -6.73
C ILE A 81 1.23 13.69 -6.31
N CYS A 82 1.58 12.56 -6.91
CA CYS A 82 1.01 11.25 -6.59
C CYS A 82 1.12 10.94 -5.09
N TRP A 83 2.32 11.07 -4.52
CA TRP A 83 2.51 10.84 -3.09
C TRP A 83 1.87 11.89 -2.20
N THR A 84 1.82 13.15 -2.63
CA THR A 84 1.11 14.21 -1.89
C THR A 84 -0.39 13.93 -1.80
N VAL A 85 -1.00 13.46 -2.89
CA VAL A 85 -2.41 13.04 -2.90
C VAL A 85 -2.60 11.78 -2.06
N ALA A 86 -1.71 10.80 -2.20
CA ALA A 86 -1.75 9.57 -1.41
C ALA A 86 -1.71 9.86 0.10
N LEU A 87 -0.84 10.78 0.56
CA LEU A 87 -0.79 11.22 1.96
C LEU A 87 -2.14 11.73 2.46
N GLY A 88 -2.84 12.53 1.65
CA GLY A 88 -4.20 12.99 1.95
C GLY A 88 -5.17 11.82 2.15
N THR A 89 -5.10 10.81 1.27
CA THR A 89 -5.89 9.57 1.40
C THR A 89 -5.53 8.77 2.64
N GLU A 90 -4.25 8.66 3.02
CA GLU A 90 -3.84 7.96 4.24
C GLU A 90 -4.37 8.68 5.50
N PHE A 91 -4.28 10.01 5.57
CA PHE A 91 -4.79 10.77 6.72
C PHE A 91 -6.32 10.72 6.80
N LEU A 92 -7.00 10.80 5.66
CA LEU A 92 -8.46 10.67 5.60
C LEU A 92 -8.90 9.25 6.00
N GLY A 93 -8.23 8.23 5.49
CA GLY A 93 -8.50 6.83 5.83
C GLY A 93 -8.29 6.54 7.32
N SER A 94 -7.17 7.03 7.89
CA SER A 94 -6.89 6.94 9.33
C SER A 94 -7.99 7.61 10.15
N ALA A 95 -8.42 8.79 9.72
CA ALA A 95 -9.45 9.55 10.41
C ALA A 95 -10.84 8.93 10.32
N MET A 96 -11.19 8.33 9.17
CA MET A 96 -12.43 7.58 9.01
C MET A 96 -12.46 6.35 9.92
N LEU A 97 -11.35 5.63 10.06
CA LEU A 97 -11.24 4.49 10.99
C LEU A 97 -11.39 4.91 12.45
N MET A 98 -10.92 6.10 12.83
CA MET A 98 -11.12 6.59 14.20
C MET A 98 -12.60 6.79 14.55
N GLY A 99 -13.47 6.97 13.55
CA GLY A 99 -14.92 7.02 13.74
C GLY A 99 -15.52 5.73 14.32
N CYS A 100 -14.83 4.59 14.20
CA CYS A 100 -15.25 3.33 14.82
C CYS A 100 -15.20 3.39 16.35
N TRP A 101 -14.24 4.12 16.93
CA TRP A 101 -14.10 4.28 18.39
C TRP A 101 -14.66 5.61 18.90
N PHE A 102 -14.60 6.66 18.07
CA PHE A 102 -14.97 8.02 18.43
C PHE A 102 -15.93 8.61 17.38
N PRO A 103 -17.17 8.10 17.27
CA PRO A 103 -18.12 8.49 16.23
C PRO A 103 -18.56 9.97 16.31
N ASP A 104 -18.54 10.55 17.50
CA ASP A 104 -18.95 11.94 17.74
C ASP A 104 -17.86 12.97 17.40
N VAL A 105 -16.62 12.51 17.15
CA VAL A 105 -15.49 13.39 16.86
C VAL A 105 -15.37 13.62 15.35
N PRO A 106 -15.38 14.88 14.88
CA PRO A 106 -15.22 15.18 13.47
C PRO A 106 -13.95 14.59 12.84
N THR A 107 -14.09 13.94 11.68
CA THR A 107 -13.01 13.29 10.93
C THR A 107 -11.81 14.23 10.66
N TRP A 108 -12.05 15.52 10.39
CA TRP A 108 -10.98 16.46 10.08
C TRP A 108 -10.00 16.67 11.26
N LEU A 109 -10.46 16.52 12.50
CA LEU A 109 -9.61 16.64 13.69
C LEU A 109 -8.58 15.51 13.73
N PHE A 110 -9.03 14.26 13.52
CA PHE A 110 -8.12 13.12 13.45
C PHE A 110 -7.18 13.19 12.26
N ALA A 111 -7.68 13.61 11.09
CA ALA A 111 -6.83 13.78 9.90
C ALA A 111 -5.71 14.80 10.16
N THR A 112 -6.05 15.95 10.78
CA THR A 112 -5.08 16.98 11.16
C THR A 112 -4.10 16.47 12.21
N PHE A 113 -4.60 15.75 13.22
CA PHE A 113 -3.78 15.16 14.27
C PHE A 113 -2.74 14.19 13.70
N PHE A 114 -3.15 13.23 12.86
CA PHE A 114 -2.22 12.28 12.26
C PHE A 114 -1.23 12.95 11.30
N ALA A 115 -1.68 13.95 10.53
CA ALA A 115 -0.78 14.74 9.69
C ALA A 115 0.32 15.42 10.52
N LEU A 116 -0.03 16.04 11.65
CA LEU A 116 0.93 16.68 12.56
C LEU A 116 1.88 15.67 13.21
N VAL A 117 1.38 14.50 13.63
CA VAL A 117 2.20 13.43 14.21
C VAL A 117 3.22 12.91 13.20
N ILE A 118 2.78 12.58 11.99
CA ILE A 118 3.67 12.09 10.92
C ILE A 118 4.68 13.16 10.52
N PHE A 119 4.25 14.42 10.41
CA PHE A 119 5.14 15.55 10.16
C PHE A 119 6.20 15.67 11.26
N ALA A 120 5.81 15.61 12.54
CA ALA A 120 6.74 15.71 13.67
C ALA A 120 7.75 14.55 13.69
N ILE A 121 7.32 13.32 13.45
CA ILE A 121 8.21 12.15 13.37
C ILE A 121 9.26 12.35 12.28
N ASN A 122 8.85 12.81 11.10
CA ASN A 122 9.75 13.03 9.97
C ASN A 122 10.67 14.25 10.15
N ALA A 123 10.21 15.31 10.82
CA ALA A 123 10.98 16.52 11.05
C ALA A 123 12.06 16.38 12.14
N LEU A 124 11.89 15.46 13.09
CA LEU A 124 12.77 15.35 14.27
C LEU A 124 13.92 14.33 14.11
N SER A 125 13.74 13.23 13.36
CA SER A 125 14.82 12.24 13.18
C SER A 125 14.57 11.23 12.05
N VAL A 126 15.47 11.21 11.06
CA VAL A 126 15.54 10.16 10.01
C VAL A 126 15.78 8.75 10.60
N ARG A 127 16.40 8.67 11.79
CA ARG A 127 16.61 7.39 12.49
C ARG A 127 15.33 6.86 13.14
N SER A 128 14.50 7.75 13.69
CA SER A 128 13.19 7.41 14.23
C SER A 128 12.25 6.84 13.17
N PHE A 129 12.35 7.33 11.92
CA PHE A 129 11.62 6.79 10.77
C PHE A 129 11.89 5.29 10.56
N ALA A 130 13.16 4.90 10.48
CA ALA A 130 13.53 3.51 10.14
C ALA A 130 13.14 2.50 11.23
N GLU A 131 13.26 2.88 12.50
CA GLU A 131 12.89 2.03 13.65
C GLU A 131 11.37 1.88 13.76
N THR A 132 10.63 2.99 13.66
CA THR A 132 9.14 2.99 13.70
C THR A 132 8.55 2.17 12.56
N GLU A 133 9.10 2.31 11.36
CA GLU A 133 8.65 1.59 10.17
C GLU A 133 8.87 0.07 10.29
N SER A 134 10.02 -0.36 10.83
CA SER A 134 10.29 -1.78 11.04
C SER A 134 9.33 -2.42 12.04
N PHE A 135 8.96 -1.67 13.09
CA PHE A 135 7.99 -2.12 14.08
C PHE A 135 6.58 -2.24 13.47
N PHE A 136 6.09 -1.19 12.79
CA PHE A 136 4.78 -1.21 12.16
C PHE A 136 4.67 -2.27 11.06
N ALA A 137 5.72 -2.48 10.25
CA ALA A 137 5.75 -3.53 9.24
C ALA A 137 5.51 -4.93 9.83
N SER A 138 6.06 -5.20 11.02
CA SER A 138 5.92 -6.51 11.68
C SER A 138 4.48 -6.78 12.11
N ILE A 139 3.79 -5.78 12.66
CA ILE A 139 2.37 -5.87 13.05
C ILE A 139 1.50 -6.22 11.84
N LYS A 140 1.69 -5.51 10.71
CA LYS A 140 0.92 -5.73 9.49
C LYS A 140 1.07 -7.14 8.95
N VAL A 141 2.30 -7.64 8.86
CA VAL A 141 2.60 -8.98 8.33
C VAL A 141 1.93 -10.05 9.19
N ILE A 142 2.03 -9.94 10.52
CA ILE A 142 1.39 -10.88 11.44
C ILE A 142 -0.12 -10.87 11.25
N ALA A 143 -0.73 -9.69 11.18
CA ALA A 143 -2.19 -9.58 11.00
C ALA A 143 -2.67 -10.15 9.67
N ILE A 144 -1.93 -9.93 8.58
CA ILE A 144 -2.28 -10.53 7.27
C ILE A 144 -2.17 -12.05 7.32
N ILE A 145 -1.14 -12.60 7.97
CA ILE A 145 -1.01 -14.05 8.15
C ILE A 145 -2.20 -14.60 8.96
N ILE A 146 -2.55 -13.94 10.07
CA ILE A 146 -3.71 -14.32 10.89
C ILE A 146 -5.00 -14.26 10.06
N PHE A 147 -5.20 -13.20 9.28
CA PHE A 147 -6.35 -13.04 8.41
C PHE A 147 -6.44 -14.17 7.37
N ILE A 148 -5.32 -14.53 6.73
CA ILE A 148 -5.28 -15.61 5.75
C ILE A 148 -5.63 -16.94 6.41
N VAL A 149 -5.03 -17.26 7.56
CA VAL A 149 -5.29 -18.52 8.28
C VAL A 149 -6.75 -18.62 8.71
N LEU A 150 -7.26 -17.62 9.43
CA LEU A 150 -8.65 -17.62 9.89
C LEU A 150 -9.64 -17.57 8.74
N GLY A 151 -9.30 -16.87 7.66
CA GLY A 151 -10.13 -16.82 6.47
C GLY A 151 -10.19 -18.17 5.73
N LEU A 152 -9.08 -18.92 5.67
CA LEU A 152 -9.07 -20.30 5.18
C LEU A 152 -9.91 -21.21 6.07
N ASP A 153 -9.80 -21.07 7.39
CA ASP A 153 -10.58 -21.85 8.35
C ASP A 153 -12.09 -21.58 8.21
N ALA A 154 -12.50 -20.32 8.05
CA ALA A 154 -13.89 -19.96 7.77
C ALA A 154 -14.36 -20.46 6.40
N MET A 155 -13.51 -20.37 5.37
CA MET A 155 -13.81 -20.91 4.04
C MET A 155 -14.10 -22.42 4.08
N LEU A 156 -13.33 -23.16 4.89
CA LEU A 156 -13.50 -24.61 5.11
C LEU A 156 -14.64 -24.96 6.09
N GLY A 157 -15.25 -23.96 6.74
CA GLY A 157 -16.32 -24.14 7.73
C GLY A 157 -15.84 -24.59 9.12
N LEU A 158 -14.53 -24.52 9.39
CA LEU A 158 -13.94 -24.87 10.69
C LEU A 158 -14.25 -23.80 11.75
N VAL A 159 -14.35 -22.54 11.33
CA VAL A 159 -14.77 -21.40 12.15
C VAL A 159 -16.18 -20.98 11.75
N SER A 160 -16.98 -20.54 12.73
CA SER A 160 -18.33 -20.01 12.47
C SER A 160 -18.23 -18.75 11.61
N PHE A 161 -19.01 -18.69 10.55
CA PHE A 161 -19.19 -17.50 9.73
C PHE A 161 -20.68 -17.20 9.62
N GLU A 162 -21.09 -15.97 9.98
CA GLU A 162 -22.49 -15.55 10.12
C GLU A 162 -23.33 -16.42 11.08
N GLY A 163 -22.68 -17.05 12.05
CA GLY A 163 -23.32 -17.98 12.99
C GLY A 163 -23.56 -19.38 12.43
N GLN A 164 -22.95 -19.73 11.29
CA GLN A 164 -23.00 -21.07 10.70
C GLN A 164 -21.60 -21.67 10.52
N HIS A 165 -21.44 -22.96 10.80
CA HIS A 165 -20.26 -23.74 10.43
C HIS A 165 -20.49 -24.42 9.07
N LYS A 166 -20.56 -23.62 8.01
CA LYS A 166 -20.77 -24.10 6.64
C LYS A 166 -19.58 -23.72 5.78
N ALA A 167 -19.02 -24.70 5.08
CA ALA A 167 -17.95 -24.44 4.12
C ALA A 167 -18.48 -23.55 2.97
N ILE A 168 -17.91 -22.36 2.84
CA ILE A 168 -18.20 -21.40 1.76
C ILE A 168 -17.45 -21.81 0.49
N LEU A 169 -16.25 -22.39 0.66
CA LEU A 169 -15.37 -22.84 -0.43
C LEU A 169 -15.23 -21.75 -1.51
N PHE A 170 -15.51 -22.08 -2.77
CA PHE A 170 -15.38 -21.20 -3.92
C PHE A 170 -16.71 -20.57 -4.37
N THR A 171 -17.78 -20.68 -3.56
CA THR A 171 -19.13 -20.29 -3.99
C THR A 171 -19.19 -18.82 -4.43
N ASN A 172 -18.62 -17.91 -3.66
CA ASN A 172 -18.64 -16.47 -3.98
C ASN A 172 -17.80 -16.11 -5.20
N LEU A 173 -16.77 -16.90 -5.53
CA LEU A 173 -15.80 -16.57 -6.57
C LEU A 173 -16.46 -16.39 -7.94
N THR A 174 -17.47 -17.21 -8.24
CA THR A 174 -18.22 -17.20 -9.49
C THR A 174 -19.74 -17.10 -9.30
N ALA A 175 -20.22 -16.78 -8.09
CA ALA A 175 -21.65 -16.70 -7.78
C ALA A 175 -22.43 -15.74 -8.71
N ASN A 176 -21.79 -14.66 -9.16
CA ASN A 176 -22.37 -13.67 -10.07
C ASN A 176 -21.90 -13.86 -11.53
N GLY A 177 -21.32 -15.02 -11.86
CA GLY A 177 -20.52 -15.23 -13.06
C GLY A 177 -19.05 -14.86 -12.86
N ALA A 178 -18.19 -15.33 -13.76
CA ALA A 178 -16.74 -15.08 -13.69
C ALA A 178 -16.37 -13.59 -13.84
N PHE A 179 -17.11 -12.88 -14.72
CA PHE A 179 -16.91 -11.45 -15.00
C PHE A 179 -18.28 -10.75 -15.08
N PRO A 180 -18.94 -10.52 -13.93
CA PRO A 180 -20.32 -10.00 -13.88
C PRO A 180 -20.50 -8.65 -14.58
N LYS A 181 -19.45 -7.83 -14.60
CA LYS A 181 -19.44 -6.50 -15.22
C LYS A 181 -18.63 -6.45 -16.53
N GLY A 182 -18.27 -7.61 -17.08
CA GLY A 182 -17.48 -7.77 -18.31
C GLY A 182 -15.96 -7.72 -18.08
N PHE A 183 -15.19 -8.22 -19.04
CA PHE A 183 -13.73 -8.33 -18.92
C PHE A 183 -13.01 -6.97 -18.83
N ALA A 184 -13.60 -5.92 -19.40
CA ALA A 184 -13.02 -4.56 -19.37
C ALA A 184 -12.87 -4.01 -17.93
N THR A 185 -13.62 -4.53 -16.96
CA THR A 185 -13.49 -4.08 -15.57
C THR A 185 -12.18 -4.51 -14.91
N LEU A 186 -11.53 -5.56 -15.43
CA LEU A 186 -10.18 -5.94 -14.99
C LEU A 186 -9.19 -4.77 -15.16
N ILE A 187 -9.33 -4.05 -16.28
CA ILE A 187 -8.52 -2.88 -16.60
C ILE A 187 -9.01 -1.68 -15.81
N SER A 188 -10.33 -1.50 -15.64
CA SER A 188 -10.87 -0.35 -14.91
C SER A 188 -10.44 -0.30 -13.44
N VAL A 189 -10.32 -1.45 -12.77
CA VAL A 189 -9.86 -1.51 -11.38
C VAL A 189 -8.33 -1.52 -11.26
N MET A 190 -7.60 -1.60 -12.38
CA MET A 190 -6.13 -1.66 -12.36
C MET A 190 -5.50 -0.41 -11.73
N LEU A 191 -6.17 0.75 -11.81
CA LEU A 191 -5.73 1.95 -11.11
C LEU A 191 -5.71 1.75 -9.58
N ALA A 192 -6.78 1.17 -9.03
CA ALA A 192 -6.87 0.88 -7.60
C ALA A 192 -5.86 -0.20 -7.17
N VAL A 193 -5.67 -1.22 -8.01
CA VAL A 193 -4.67 -2.27 -7.78
C VAL A 193 -3.25 -1.71 -7.80
N ASN A 194 -2.92 -0.86 -8.78
CA ASN A 194 -1.60 -0.22 -8.85
C ASN A 194 -1.36 0.70 -7.66
N TYR A 195 -2.39 1.41 -7.19
CA TYR A 195 -2.33 2.18 -5.95
C TYR A 195 -2.03 1.30 -4.74
N ALA A 196 -2.64 0.11 -4.64
CA ALA A 196 -2.34 -0.84 -3.58
C ALA A 196 -0.88 -1.33 -3.60
N PHE A 197 -0.25 -1.40 -4.78
CA PHE A 197 1.16 -1.78 -4.91
C PHE A 197 2.14 -0.60 -4.86
N SER A 198 1.66 0.65 -4.78
CA SER A 198 2.53 1.83 -4.69
C SER A 198 3.45 1.77 -3.48
N GLY A 199 4.69 2.21 -3.66
CA GLY A 199 5.75 2.12 -2.65
C GLY A 199 6.77 1.01 -2.93
N ALA A 200 6.47 0.06 -3.82
CA ALA A 200 7.45 -0.94 -4.27
C ALA A 200 8.70 -0.25 -4.84
N GLU A 201 8.48 0.80 -5.61
CA GLU A 201 9.48 1.62 -6.30
C GLU A 201 10.40 2.40 -5.36
N LEU A 202 10.06 2.51 -4.07
CA LEU A 202 10.90 3.17 -3.05
C LEU A 202 12.26 2.50 -2.91
N ILE A 203 12.37 1.22 -3.25
CA ILE A 203 13.66 0.51 -3.31
C ILE A 203 14.62 1.25 -4.27
N GLY A 204 14.13 1.79 -5.38
CA GLY A 204 14.96 2.55 -6.32
C GLY A 204 15.50 3.84 -5.69
N ILE A 205 14.67 4.57 -4.93
CA ILE A 205 15.08 5.81 -4.23
C ILE A 205 16.08 5.48 -3.12
N ALA A 206 15.79 4.45 -2.31
CA ALA A 206 16.64 4.02 -1.20
C ALA A 206 17.98 3.41 -1.67
N THR A 207 18.07 2.98 -2.94
CA THR A 207 19.30 2.43 -3.52
C THR A 207 20.45 3.44 -3.47
N GLY A 208 20.18 4.74 -3.65
CA GLY A 208 21.20 5.79 -3.56
C GLY A 208 21.82 5.94 -2.15
N GLU A 209 21.18 5.39 -1.13
CA GLU A 209 21.60 5.47 0.27
C GLU A 209 22.04 4.11 0.83
N THR A 210 22.16 3.08 -0.02
CA THR A 210 22.42 1.68 0.42
C THR A 210 23.90 1.30 0.26
N ASP A 211 24.51 0.74 1.31
CA ASP A 211 25.96 0.40 1.35
C ASP A 211 26.42 -0.76 0.44
N ASN A 212 25.50 -1.49 -0.22
CA ASN A 212 25.84 -2.45 -1.28
C ASN A 212 24.63 -2.74 -2.21
N PRO A 213 24.35 -1.87 -3.19
CA PRO A 213 23.18 -2.00 -4.05
C PRO A 213 23.14 -3.29 -4.86
N LYS A 214 24.31 -3.77 -5.31
CA LYS A 214 24.46 -4.97 -6.17
C LYS A 214 23.89 -6.23 -5.53
N GLU A 215 23.99 -6.35 -4.21
CA GLU A 215 23.42 -7.48 -3.48
C GLU A 215 22.06 -7.16 -2.87
N ALA A 216 21.88 -5.95 -2.33
CA ALA A 216 20.68 -5.58 -1.60
C ALA A 216 19.45 -5.48 -2.51
N VAL A 217 19.60 -4.88 -3.70
CA VAL A 217 18.48 -4.62 -4.62
C VAL A 217 17.88 -5.92 -5.17
N PRO A 218 18.64 -6.90 -5.71
CA PRO A 218 18.06 -8.14 -6.20
C PRO A 218 17.39 -8.96 -5.10
N LYS A 219 17.97 -8.98 -3.89
CA LYS A 219 17.35 -9.63 -2.71
C LYS A 219 16.02 -8.95 -2.37
N ALA A 220 16.00 -7.62 -2.30
CA ALA A 220 14.79 -6.84 -2.03
C ALA A 220 13.69 -7.15 -3.05
N ILE A 221 13.98 -7.04 -4.35
CA ILE A 221 13.02 -7.33 -5.43
C ILE A 221 12.41 -8.72 -5.31
N LYS A 222 13.24 -9.76 -5.13
CA LYS A 222 12.78 -11.15 -4.95
C LYS A 222 11.84 -11.28 -3.75
N THR A 223 12.21 -10.69 -2.62
CA THR A 223 11.35 -10.73 -1.42
C THR A 223 10.06 -9.94 -1.59
N THR A 224 10.08 -8.82 -2.32
CA THR A 224 8.89 -7.99 -2.60
C THR A 224 7.83 -8.77 -3.35
N ILE A 225 8.21 -9.53 -4.39
CA ILE A 225 7.24 -10.27 -5.23
C ILE A 225 6.57 -11.38 -4.43
N VAL A 226 7.35 -12.15 -3.67
CA VAL A 226 6.82 -13.20 -2.81
C VAL A 226 5.80 -12.60 -1.84
N ARG A 227 6.10 -11.43 -1.29
CA ARG A 227 5.17 -10.68 -0.43
C ARG A 227 3.95 -10.16 -1.17
N PHE A 228 4.04 -9.72 -2.43
CA PHE A 228 2.86 -9.32 -3.21
C PHE A 228 1.94 -10.49 -3.52
N VAL A 229 2.48 -11.63 -3.91
CA VAL A 229 1.67 -12.82 -4.15
C VAL A 229 1.01 -13.30 -2.85
N ILE A 230 1.78 -13.39 -1.75
CA ILE A 230 1.27 -13.92 -0.48
C ILE A 230 0.38 -12.91 0.26
N PHE A 231 0.73 -11.63 0.33
CA PHE A 231 0.00 -10.66 1.14
C PHE A 231 -1.07 -9.89 0.39
N PHE A 232 -0.97 -9.74 -0.93
CA PHE A 232 -1.99 -9.04 -1.71
C PHE A 232 -2.88 -10.05 -2.42
N VAL A 233 -2.33 -10.89 -3.29
CA VAL A 233 -3.15 -11.79 -4.12
C VAL A 233 -3.91 -12.80 -3.27
N LEU A 234 -3.23 -13.47 -2.33
CA LEU A 234 -3.89 -14.44 -1.45
C LEU A 234 -4.90 -13.78 -0.50
N THR A 235 -4.58 -12.62 0.06
CA THR A 235 -5.52 -11.87 0.92
C THR A 235 -6.77 -11.44 0.17
N ILE A 236 -6.62 -10.95 -1.07
CA ILE A 236 -7.74 -10.61 -1.95
C ILE A 236 -8.53 -11.85 -2.32
N LEU A 237 -7.87 -12.99 -2.55
CA LEU A 237 -8.54 -14.27 -2.78
C LEU A 237 -9.41 -14.65 -1.58
N ILE A 238 -8.88 -14.59 -0.35
CA ILE A 238 -9.64 -14.87 0.86
C ILE A 238 -10.84 -13.92 1.01
N LEU A 239 -10.65 -12.61 0.82
CA LEU A 239 -11.75 -11.64 0.82
C LEU A 239 -12.81 -11.96 -0.24
N ALA A 240 -12.38 -12.26 -1.47
CA ALA A 240 -13.26 -12.61 -2.59
C ALA A 240 -14.04 -13.91 -2.36
N LEU A 241 -13.49 -14.84 -1.58
CA LEU A 241 -14.15 -16.10 -1.22
C LEU A 241 -15.17 -15.90 -0.09
N LEU A 242 -14.87 -15.03 0.88
CA LEU A 242 -15.72 -14.84 2.07
C LEU A 242 -16.80 -13.78 1.89
N LEU A 243 -16.51 -12.69 1.17
CA LEU A 243 -17.44 -11.57 1.00
C LEU A 243 -18.12 -11.60 -0.37
N PRO A 244 -19.47 -11.68 -0.41
CA PRO A 244 -20.20 -11.49 -1.64
C PRO A 244 -19.91 -10.13 -2.27
N MET A 245 -19.82 -10.09 -3.60
CA MET A 245 -19.55 -8.88 -4.38
C MET A 245 -20.41 -7.66 -4.00
N LYS A 246 -21.68 -7.90 -3.64
CA LYS A 246 -22.63 -6.84 -3.27
C LYS A 246 -22.34 -6.21 -1.91
N GLU A 247 -21.69 -6.94 -1.02
CA GLU A 247 -21.35 -6.50 0.34
C GLU A 247 -19.95 -5.91 0.40
N ALA A 248 -19.03 -6.43 -0.41
CA ALA A 248 -17.62 -6.03 -0.41
C ALA A 248 -17.38 -4.52 -0.61
N GLY A 249 -18.28 -3.80 -1.29
CA GLY A 249 -18.17 -2.36 -1.54
C GLY A 249 -18.98 -1.46 -0.62
N VAL A 250 -19.67 -2.02 0.38
CA VAL A 250 -20.57 -1.25 1.27
C VAL A 250 -19.82 -0.66 2.46
N SER A 251 -18.94 -1.46 3.07
CA SER A 251 -18.08 -1.03 4.17
C SER A 251 -16.81 -0.37 3.66
N THR A 252 -16.27 0.54 4.46
CA THR A 252 -14.95 1.13 4.22
C THR A 252 -13.82 0.18 4.59
N ALA A 253 -14.07 -0.86 5.40
CA ALA A 253 -13.06 -1.75 5.95
C ALA A 253 -13.44 -3.24 5.78
N PRO A 254 -13.35 -3.81 4.56
CA PRO A 254 -13.77 -5.19 4.26
C PRO A 254 -13.09 -6.28 5.10
N PHE A 255 -11.88 -6.02 5.61
CA PHE A 255 -11.21 -6.94 6.54
C PHE A 255 -11.98 -7.05 7.86
N VAL A 256 -12.47 -5.93 8.37
CA VAL A 256 -13.22 -5.86 9.62
C VAL A 256 -14.55 -6.61 9.46
N ASP A 257 -15.23 -6.41 8.33
CA ASP A 257 -16.48 -7.12 8.02
C ASP A 257 -16.35 -8.64 8.10
N VAL A 258 -15.21 -9.19 7.63
CA VAL A 258 -14.94 -10.63 7.72
C VAL A 258 -14.86 -11.09 9.18
N PHE A 259 -14.14 -10.35 10.03
CA PHE A 259 -14.01 -10.70 11.46
C PHE A 259 -15.31 -10.51 12.23
N ASP A 260 -16.10 -9.49 11.89
CA ASP A 260 -17.45 -9.29 12.45
C ASP A 260 -18.37 -10.45 12.08
N LYS A 261 -18.34 -10.89 10.82
CA LYS A 261 -19.09 -12.07 10.37
C LYS A 261 -18.61 -13.35 11.05
N MET A 262 -17.32 -13.47 11.39
CA MET A 262 -16.81 -14.59 12.20
C MET A 262 -17.28 -14.54 13.67
N ARG A 263 -17.85 -13.42 14.13
CA ARG A 263 -18.30 -13.20 15.53
C ARG A 263 -17.22 -13.44 16.58
N ILE A 264 -15.95 -13.16 16.25
CA ILE A 264 -14.84 -13.25 17.21
C ILE A 264 -14.84 -11.97 18.06
N PRO A 265 -15.04 -12.05 19.39
CA PRO A 265 -15.06 -10.87 20.25
C PRO A 265 -13.77 -10.06 20.13
N PHE A 266 -13.88 -8.74 20.09
CA PHE A 266 -12.77 -7.77 19.98
C PHE A 266 -11.91 -7.86 18.71
N ALA A 267 -12.12 -8.84 17.82
CA ALA A 267 -11.31 -9.00 16.62
C ALA A 267 -11.42 -7.79 15.68
N ALA A 268 -12.62 -7.23 15.53
CA ALA A 268 -12.86 -6.03 14.75
C ALA A 268 -12.05 -4.82 15.24
N ASP A 269 -12.04 -4.57 16.55
CA ASP A 269 -11.24 -3.49 17.15
C ASP A 269 -9.75 -3.70 16.96
N VAL A 270 -9.25 -4.92 17.18
CA VAL A 270 -7.85 -5.26 16.98
C VAL A 270 -7.44 -5.03 15.52
N ILE A 271 -8.29 -5.44 14.57
CA ILE A 271 -8.00 -5.30 13.15
C ILE A 271 -8.10 -3.85 12.70
N ASN A 272 -9.07 -3.08 13.19
CA ASN A 272 -9.12 -1.64 12.97
C ASN A 272 -7.83 -0.97 13.46
N PHE A 273 -7.33 -1.35 14.64
CA PHE A 273 -6.07 -0.82 15.16
C PHE A 273 -4.88 -1.18 14.25
N VAL A 274 -4.81 -2.43 13.79
CA VAL A 274 -3.76 -2.84 12.85
C VAL A 274 -3.85 -2.05 11.55
N ILE A 275 -5.04 -1.89 10.96
CA ILE A 275 -5.24 -1.12 9.73
C ILE A 275 -4.79 0.34 9.95
N LEU A 276 -5.11 0.94 11.09
CA LEU A 276 -4.64 2.28 11.44
C LEU A 276 -3.11 2.36 11.43
N THR A 277 -2.41 1.41 12.07
CA THR A 277 -0.93 1.37 12.02
C THR A 277 -0.41 1.15 10.59
N ALA A 278 -1.17 0.40 9.77
CA ALA A 278 -0.82 0.15 8.38
C ALA A 278 -0.81 1.42 7.54
N ILE A 279 -1.90 2.19 7.64
CA ILE A 279 -2.14 3.44 6.95
C ILE A 279 -1.13 4.51 7.39
N LEU A 280 -0.90 4.66 8.70
CA LEU A 280 0.07 5.64 9.21
C LEU A 280 1.50 5.35 8.77
N SER A 281 1.90 4.08 8.71
CA SER A 281 3.21 3.67 8.19
C SER A 281 3.34 3.88 6.68
N ALA A 282 2.28 3.66 5.90
CA ALA A 282 2.27 4.00 4.47
C ALA A 282 2.39 5.52 4.26
N GLY A 283 1.66 6.32 5.05
CA GLY A 283 1.77 7.77 5.05
C GLY A 283 3.18 8.25 5.41
N ASN A 284 3.80 7.65 6.43
CA ASN A 284 5.19 7.93 6.79
C ASN A 284 6.16 7.69 5.61
N SER A 285 6.03 6.55 4.94
CA SER A 285 6.84 6.20 3.76
C SER A 285 6.60 7.15 2.57
N GLY A 286 5.36 7.57 2.35
CA GLY A 286 5.00 8.53 1.31
C GLY A 286 5.57 9.92 1.54
N LEU A 287 5.68 10.35 2.81
CA LEU A 287 6.30 11.63 3.16
C LEU A 287 7.82 11.59 2.93
N TYR A 288 8.48 10.48 3.27
CA TYR A 288 9.88 10.23 2.92
C TYR A 288 10.10 10.26 1.39
N ALA A 289 9.24 9.57 0.63
CA ALA A 289 9.31 9.54 -0.84
C ALA A 289 9.19 10.94 -1.46
N SER A 290 8.20 11.71 -1.00
CA SER A 290 7.90 13.05 -1.50
C SER A 290 9.02 14.03 -1.23
N SER A 291 9.56 14.01 -0.01
CA SER A 291 10.65 14.90 0.40
C SER A 291 11.95 14.60 -0.36
N ARG A 292 12.31 13.32 -0.56
CA ARG A 292 13.48 12.93 -1.35
C ARG A 292 13.37 13.31 -2.82
N MET A 293 12.18 13.18 -3.42
CA MET A 293 11.96 13.57 -4.81
C MET A 293 12.12 15.08 -5.00
N LEU A 294 11.54 15.90 -4.11
CA LEU A 294 11.74 17.36 -4.13
C LEU A 294 13.20 17.74 -3.91
N TRP A 295 13.89 17.07 -2.99
CA TRP A 295 15.29 17.34 -2.71
C TRP A 295 16.15 17.09 -3.96
N SER A 296 15.91 15.97 -4.67
CA SER A 296 16.65 15.65 -5.89
C SER A 296 16.38 16.64 -7.02
N LEU A 297 15.11 17.02 -7.24
CA LEU A 297 14.76 18.08 -8.20
C LEU A 297 15.48 19.39 -7.92
N ALA A 298 15.58 19.75 -6.64
CA ALA A 298 16.28 20.95 -6.24
C ALA A 298 17.79 20.80 -6.48
N ASN A 299 18.40 19.68 -6.09
CA ASN A 299 19.83 19.41 -6.28
C ASN A 299 20.24 19.37 -7.76
N GLU A 300 19.35 18.92 -8.65
CA GLU A 300 19.53 18.95 -10.11
C GLU A 300 19.30 20.36 -10.73
N GLY A 301 19.02 21.37 -9.91
CA GLY A 301 18.83 22.76 -10.35
C GLY A 301 17.48 23.04 -11.00
N MET A 302 16.52 22.10 -10.90
CA MET A 302 15.18 22.21 -11.49
C MET A 302 14.16 22.91 -10.55
N LEU A 303 14.53 23.17 -9.28
CA LEU A 303 13.76 24.00 -8.34
C LEU A 303 14.59 25.19 -7.85
N SER A 304 13.90 26.20 -7.28
CA SER A 304 14.58 27.40 -6.77
C SER A 304 15.59 27.06 -5.67
N LYS A 305 16.78 27.68 -5.72
CA LYS A 305 17.86 27.48 -4.73
C LYS A 305 17.46 27.83 -3.29
N LYS A 306 16.40 28.62 -3.09
CA LYS A 306 15.86 28.97 -1.76
C LYS A 306 15.19 27.77 -1.07
N LEU A 307 14.46 26.95 -1.83
CA LEU A 307 13.81 25.71 -1.37
C LEU A 307 14.85 24.64 -0.98
N LEU A 308 15.93 24.55 -1.75
CA LEU A 308 17.06 23.66 -1.51
C LEU A 308 17.74 23.94 -0.16
N LYS A 309 17.89 25.23 0.19
CA LYS A 309 18.55 25.67 1.42
C LYS A 309 17.75 25.32 2.69
N SER A 310 16.41 25.30 2.63
CA SER A 310 15.57 24.87 3.76
C SER A 310 15.53 23.34 3.94
N MET A 311 15.74 22.57 2.87
CA MET A 311 15.71 21.10 2.92
C MET A 311 17.02 20.51 3.46
N ASN A 312 18.17 21.13 3.16
CA ASN A 312 19.48 20.69 3.69
C ASN A 312 19.66 20.94 5.19
N THR A 313 18.84 21.77 5.82
CA THR A 313 18.83 21.97 7.28
C THR A 313 17.96 20.95 8.03
N ALA A 314 17.16 20.15 7.31
CA ALA A 314 16.20 19.19 7.87
C ALA A 314 16.57 17.71 7.61
N CYS A 315 17.56 17.44 6.75
CA CYS A 315 18.19 16.13 6.56
C CYS A 315 19.49 16.04 7.34
#